data_AF-A0A6P0T947-F1
#
_entry.id   AF-A0A6P0T947-F1
#
_cell.length_a   1.000
_cell.length_b   1.000
_cell.length_c   1.000
_cell.angle_alpha   90.00
_cell.angle_beta   90.00
_cell.angle_gamma   90.00
#
_symmetry.space_group_name_H-M   'P 1'
#
loop_
_entity.id
_entity.type
_entity.pdbx_description
1 polymer ?
#
loop_
_entity_poly.entity_id
_entity_poly.type
_entity_poly.pdbx_seq_one_letter_code
_entity_poly.pdbx_strand_id
1 'polypeptide(L)'
;MLSVTALLIVRFWLTLSPYGCLKLGREDEEPEFSTISWLTMLFSAGMGVGLLYWGSAEPLSHFAIAQEAGLFRSTQEAAIGALSITSFHWRIHSY
;
A
#
# COMPACT_ATOMS: atom_id res chain seq x y z
N MET A 1 -9.70 0.96 -12.42
CA MET A 1 -9.08 2.27 -12.18
C MET A 1 -10.11 3.32 -11.75
N LEU A 2 -11.12 3.65 -12.58
CA LEU A 2 -12.20 4.60 -12.20
C LEU A 2 -12.87 4.32 -10.84
N SER A 3 -13.24 3.08 -10.55
CA SER A 3 -13.89 2.73 -9.27
C SER A 3 -12.98 2.92 -8.06
N VAL A 4 -11.70 2.59 -8.19
CA VAL A 4 -10.69 2.76 -7.12
C VAL A 4 -10.45 4.24 -6.86
N THR A 5 -10.30 5.03 -7.93
CA THR A 5 -10.18 6.49 -7.84
C THR A 5 -11.41 7.13 -7.20
N ALA A 6 -12.62 6.68 -7.55
CA ALA A 6 -13.86 7.18 -6.95
C ALA A 6 -13.94 6.89 -5.44
N LEU A 7 -13.59 5.67 -5.01
CA LEU A 7 -13.56 5.31 -3.59
C LEU A 7 -12.51 6.11 -2.80
N LEU A 8 -11.35 6.39 -3.39
CA LEU A 8 -10.34 7.26 -2.78
C LEU A 8 -10.86 8.68 -2.54
N ILE A 9 -11.55 9.25 -3.54
CA ILE A 9 -12.18 10.57 -3.42
C ILE A 9 -13.23 10.58 -2.29
N VAL A 10 -14.09 9.55 -2.24
CA VAL A 10 -15.11 9.42 -1.18
C VAL A 10 -14.45 9.33 0.19
N ARG A 11 -13.38 8.53 0.34
CA ARG A 11 -12.67 8.39 1.62
C ARG A 11 -12.04 9.70 2.07
N PHE A 12 -11.42 10.45 1.16
CA PHE A 12 -10.86 11.77 1.45
C PHE A 12 -11.93 12.78 1.84
N TRP A 13 -13.06 12.77 1.12
CA TRP A 13 -14.22 13.61 1.44
C TRP A 13 -14.77 13.30 2.83
N LEU A 14 -14.94 12.02 3.20
CA LEU A 14 -15.40 11.62 4.53
C LEU A 14 -14.46 12.12 5.63
N THR A 15 -13.14 11.97 5.46
CA THR A 15 -12.15 12.41 6.45
C THR A 15 -12.10 13.94 6.64
N LEU A 16 -12.26 14.71 5.55
CA LEU A 16 -12.23 16.18 5.63
C LEU A 16 -13.59 16.81 6.00
N SER A 17 -14.68 16.07 5.80
CA SER A 17 -16.02 16.51 6.14
C SER A 17 -16.26 16.51 7.65
N PRO A 18 -17.33 17.16 8.14
CA PRO A 18 -17.74 17.07 9.55
C PRO A 18 -18.00 15.64 10.03
N TYR A 19 -18.27 14.70 9.10
CA TYR A 19 -18.47 13.29 9.41
C TYR A 19 -17.19 12.58 9.86
N GLY A 20 -15.99 13.11 9.55
CA GLY A 20 -14.72 12.54 9.98
C GLY A 20 -14.47 12.67 11.48
N CYS A 21 -15.10 13.64 12.14
CA CYS A 21 -15.04 13.81 13.59
C CYS A 21 -16.09 12.97 14.33
N LEU A 22 -16.97 12.26 13.61
CA LEU A 22 -18.00 11.45 14.23
C LEU A 22 -17.37 10.20 14.86
N LYS A 23 -17.58 10.05 16.16
CA LYS A 23 -17.17 8.85 16.89
C LYS A 23 -18.03 7.67 16.46
N LEU A 24 -17.37 6.57 16.10
CA LEU A 24 -18.03 5.31 15.78
C LEU A 24 -18.30 4.55 17.09
N GLY A 25 -19.35 4.95 17.81
CA GLY A 25 -19.72 4.41 19.11
C GLY A 25 -20.57 5.38 19.92
N ARG A 26 -20.78 5.10 21.20
CA ARG A 26 -21.47 6.05 22.09
C ARG A 26 -20.52 7.20 22.46
N GLU A 27 -21.06 8.37 22.78
CA GLU A 27 -20.24 9.54 23.10
C GLU A 27 -19.30 9.31 24.31
N ASP A 28 -19.72 8.47 25.25
CA ASP A 28 -19.02 8.11 26.49
C ASP A 28 -18.11 6.87 26.38
N GLU A 29 -18.08 6.19 25.23
CA GLU A 29 -17.39 4.90 25.06
C GLU A 29 -15.90 5.04 24.74
N GLU A 30 -14.99 4.44 25.51
CA GLU A 30 -13.56 4.49 25.18
C GLU A 30 -13.19 3.43 24.13
N PRO A 31 -12.13 3.65 23.32
CA PRO A 31 -11.64 2.63 22.38
C PRO A 31 -11.30 1.32 23.09
N GLU A 32 -11.86 0.20 22.64
CA GLU A 32 -11.60 -1.13 23.20
C GLU A 32 -10.12 -1.55 23.10
N PHE A 33 -9.41 -1.03 22.10
CA PHE A 33 -8.01 -1.32 21.84
C PHE A 33 -7.18 -0.05 21.90
N SER A 34 -5.98 -0.16 22.46
CA SER A 34 -5.00 0.92 22.34
C SER A 34 -4.67 1.19 20.88
N THR A 35 -4.27 2.42 20.55
CA THR A 35 -3.92 2.81 19.18
C THR A 35 -2.88 1.89 18.55
N ILE A 36 -1.88 1.43 19.32
CA ILE A 36 -0.84 0.52 18.84
C ILE A 36 -1.42 -0.87 18.53
N SER A 37 -2.26 -1.41 19.42
CA SER A 37 -2.92 -2.70 19.18
C SER A 37 -3.84 -2.63 17.96
N TRP A 38 -4.60 -1.54 17.82
CA TRP A 38 -5.46 -1.31 16.65
C TRP A 38 -4.67 -1.25 15.34
N LEU A 39 -3.56 -0.50 15.30
CA LEU A 39 -2.68 -0.45 14.14
C LEU A 39 -2.10 -1.83 13.78
N THR A 40 -1.71 -2.60 14.80
CA THR A 40 -1.15 -3.96 14.62
C THR A 40 -2.20 -4.92 14.05
N MET A 41 -3.47 -4.81 14.50
CA MET A 41 -4.57 -5.58 13.92
C MET A 41 -4.82 -5.20 12.45
N LEU A 42 -4.77 -3.91 12.13
CA LEU A 42 -4.94 -3.43 10.75
C LEU A 42 -3.85 -3.97 9.82
N PHE A 43 -2.60 -3.97 10.29
CA PHE A 43 -1.47 -4.59 9.59
C PHE A 43 -1.69 -6.09 9.41
N SER A 44 -2.09 -6.80 10.46
CA SER A 44 -2.32 -8.25 10.42
C SER A 44 -3.44 -8.65 9.47
N ALA A 45 -4.50 -7.84 9.39
CA ALA A 45 -5.65 -8.09 8.53
C ALA A 45 -5.36 -7.79 7.04
N GLY A 46 -4.55 -6.77 6.73
CA GLY A 46 -4.34 -6.29 5.35
C GLY A 46 -3.04 -6.72 4.67
N MET A 47 -1.95 -6.93 5.43
CA MET A 47 -0.58 -6.99 4.92
C MET A 47 -0.03 -8.43 4.84
N GLY A 48 -0.90 -9.42 4.61
CA GLY A 48 -0.52 -10.84 4.73
C GLY A 48 0.17 -11.42 3.48
N VAL A 49 -0.55 -12.25 2.74
CA VAL A 49 -0.02 -13.06 1.62
C VAL A 49 0.53 -12.21 0.46
N GLY A 50 -0.10 -11.06 0.19
CA GLY A 50 0.28 -10.22 -0.94
C GLY A 50 1.73 -9.73 -0.87
N LEU A 51 2.16 -9.22 0.28
CA LEU A 51 3.54 -8.75 0.49
C LEU A 51 4.55 -9.89 0.56
N LEU A 52 4.18 -11.03 1.16
CA LEU A 52 5.06 -12.19 1.23
C LEU A 52 5.36 -12.77 -0.15
N TYR A 53 4.37 -12.78 -1.05
CA TYR A 53 4.54 -13.29 -2.41
C TYR A 53 5.14 -12.22 -3.34
N TRP A 54 4.46 -11.08 -3.48
CA TRP A 54 4.86 -10.05 -4.44
C TRP A 54 6.05 -9.21 -3.99
N GLY A 55 6.35 -9.15 -2.69
CA GLY A 55 7.52 -8.44 -2.18
C GLY A 55 8.84 -9.01 -2.70
N SER A 56 8.89 -10.31 -3.04
CA SER A 56 10.05 -10.93 -3.70
C SER A 56 9.81 -11.18 -5.19
N ALA A 57 8.60 -11.58 -5.58
CA ALA A 57 8.32 -11.96 -6.97
C ALA A 57 8.33 -10.77 -7.94
N GLU A 58 7.81 -9.61 -7.53
CA GLU A 58 7.72 -8.43 -8.38
C GLU A 58 9.07 -7.80 -8.74
N PRO A 59 10.00 -7.52 -7.80
CA PRO A 59 11.30 -6.95 -8.16
C PRO A 59 12.13 -7.93 -8.98
N LEU A 60 12.01 -9.24 -8.73
CA LEU A 60 12.69 -10.25 -9.53
C LEU A 60 12.15 -10.31 -10.97
N SER A 61 10.83 -10.20 -11.13
CA SER A 61 10.17 -10.17 -12.45
C SER A 61 10.56 -8.92 -13.24
N HIS A 62 10.51 -7.74 -12.62
CA HIS A 62 10.94 -6.49 -13.25
C HIS A 62 12.42 -6.53 -13.65
N PHE A 63 13.27 -7.14 -12.83
CA PHE A 63 14.68 -7.30 -13.13
C PHE A 63 14.91 -8.22 -14.34
N ALA A 64 14.23 -9.37 -14.39
CA ALA A 64 14.33 -10.30 -15.51
C ALA A 64 13.88 -9.66 -16.84
N ILE A 65 12.74 -8.95 -16.83
CA ILE A 65 12.23 -8.22 -18.00
C ILE A 65 13.21 -7.12 -18.43
N ALA A 66 13.78 -6.37 -17.49
CA ALA A 66 14.73 -5.30 -17.77
C ALA A 66 16.04 -5.81 -18.39
N GLN A 67 16.52 -6.98 -17.98
CA GLN A 67 17.67 -7.66 -18.55
C GLN A 67 17.38 -8.16 -19.97
N GLU A 68 16.25 -8.83 -20.18
CA GLU A 68 15.86 -9.39 -21.48
C GLU A 68 15.63 -8.29 -22.54
N ALA A 69 15.03 -7.17 -22.14
CA ALA A 69 14.78 -6.04 -23.02
C ALA A 69 16.01 -5.15 -23.26
N GLY A 70 17.15 -5.43 -22.61
CA GLY A 70 18.39 -4.64 -22.76
C GLY A 70 18.24 -3.16 -22.36
N LEU A 71 17.31 -2.86 -21.45
CA LEU A 71 16.92 -1.49 -21.11
C LEU A 71 18.00 -0.72 -20.34
N PHE A 72 18.95 -1.42 -19.71
CA PHE A 72 19.99 -0.84 -18.88
C PHE A 72 21.38 -1.30 -19.33
N ARG A 73 22.40 -0.47 -19.11
CA ARG A 73 23.78 -0.73 -19.59
C ARG A 73 24.51 -1.73 -18.71
N SER A 74 24.03 -1.92 -17.48
CA SER A 74 24.59 -2.88 -16.54
C SER A 74 23.50 -3.62 -15.75
N THR A 75 23.86 -4.82 -15.29
CA THR A 75 23.05 -5.63 -14.37
C THR A 75 22.72 -4.87 -13.08
N GLN A 76 23.64 -4.03 -12.61
CA GLN A 76 23.43 -3.23 -11.41
C GLN A 76 22.36 -2.14 -11.61
N GLU A 77 22.37 -1.47 -12.76
CA GLU A 77 21.34 -0.47 -13.10
C GLU A 77 19.95 -1.11 -13.23
N ALA A 78 19.87 -2.30 -13.85
CA ALA A 78 18.62 -3.04 -13.95
C ALA A 78 18.03 -3.43 -12.58
N ALA A 79 18.88 -3.81 -11.62
CA ALA A 79 18.44 -4.15 -10.26
C ALA A 79 17.89 -2.93 -9.51
N ILE A 80 18.55 -1.78 -9.61
CA ILE A 80 18.11 -0.53 -9.00
C ILE A 80 16.78 -0.05 -9.62
N GLY A 81 16.65 -0.17 -10.95
CA GLY A 81 15.42 0.15 -11.67
C GLY A 81 14.24 -0.71 -11.26
N ALA A 82 14.44 -2.03 -11.16
CA ALA A 82 13.41 -2.98 -10.75
C ALA A 82 12.89 -2.73 -9.32
N LEU A 83 13.79 -2.41 -8.38
CA LEU A 83 13.43 -2.04 -7.01
C LEU A 83 12.66 -0.71 -6.97
N SER A 84 13.01 0.24 -7.84
CA SER A 84 12.33 1.54 -7.91
C SER A 84 10.89 1.42 -8.40
N ILE A 85 10.64 0.59 -9.43
CA ILE A 85 9.29 0.32 -9.96
C ILE A 85 8.44 -0.42 -8.92
N THR A 86 9.00 -1.46 -8.30
CA THR A 86 8.33 -2.21 -7.23
C THR A 86 7.98 -1.27 -6.06
N SER A 87 8.91 -0.42 -5.65
CA SER A 87 8.67 0.55 -4.57
C SER A 87 7.55 1.54 -4.93
N PHE A 88 7.38 1.89 -6.20
CA PHE A 88 6.30 2.77 -6.64
C PHE A 88 4.92 2.10 -6.47
N HIS A 89 4.78 0.81 -6.80
CA HIS A 89 3.52 0.08 -6.64
C HIS A 89 3.12 -0.10 -5.16
N TRP A 90 4.09 -0.30 -4.26
CA TRP A 90 3.79 -0.62 -2.85
C TRP A 90 3.86 0.56 -1.87
N ARG A 91 4.33 1.76 -2.26
CA ARG A 91 4.50 2.87 -1.30
C ARG A 91 3.25 3.70 -1.02
N ILE A 92 2.63 4.31 -2.04
CA ILE A 92 1.54 5.30 -1.82
C ILE A 92 0.24 4.90 -2.52
N HIS A 93 0.30 4.06 -3.56
CA HIS A 93 -0.88 3.71 -4.37
C HIS A 93 -1.67 2.51 -3.85
N SER A 94 -1.09 1.72 -2.94
CA SER A 94 -1.69 0.49 -2.39
C SER A 94 -2.37 0.66 -1.03
N TYR A 95 -2.39 1.87 -0.45
CA TYR A 95 -3.01 2.19 0.85
C TYR A 95 -4.20 3.14 0.71
#